data_AF-A0A967YJN5-F1
#
_entry.id   AF-A0A967YJN5-F1
#
_cell.length_a   1.000
_cell.length_b   1.000
_cell.length_c   1.000
_cell.angle_alpha   90.00
_cell.angle_beta   90.00
_cell.angle_gamma   90.00
#
_symmetry.space_group_name_H-M   'P 1'
#
loop_
_entity.id
_entity.type
_entity.pdbx_description
1 polymer ?
#
loop_
_entity_poly.entity_id
_entity_poly.type
_entity_poly.pdbx_seq_one_letter_code
_entity_poly.pdbx_strand_id
1 'polypeptide(L)'
;IVGCSDSKTLAPFNDSNYEFWGVNNLFVNMPDKPWTRWFEIHEITHDGKHFKRREHFSQNPYDFRGQPVDDYIKGLGKLTCPVYMQKRWPNIPNSVVYPLKEIIEAYGNYFTNTVSYEIALAIFEGFKTIGIYGVDMAVGSEYGHQRPSCEYFIGLAIGLGIEVYIPPEADLLKIRHLYAFEENKEAAWLKKVRSQIESMKTRLKHSQQQLKTAETQVNQYIGAISAAQEQIKIWGF
;
A
#
# COMPACT_ATOMS: atom_id res chain seq x y z
N ILE A 1 -11.77 -7.70 5.10
CA ILE A 1 -10.64 -6.74 5.22
C ILE A 1 -10.31 -6.18 3.85
N VAL A 2 -10.23 -4.85 3.71
CA VAL A 2 -10.00 -4.16 2.43
C VAL A 2 -8.88 -3.12 2.58
N GLY A 3 -7.76 -3.35 1.89
CA GLY A 3 -6.63 -2.44 1.78
C GLY A 3 -6.68 -1.53 0.55
N CYS A 4 -5.56 -0.87 0.26
CA CYS A 4 -5.47 0.17 -0.76
C CYS A 4 -5.09 -0.33 -2.17
N SER A 5 -4.61 -1.58 -2.32
CA SER A 5 -4.17 -2.14 -3.62
C SER A 5 -5.34 -2.46 -4.56
N ASP A 6 -5.05 -2.82 -5.81
CA ASP A 6 -6.06 -2.92 -6.88
C ASP A 6 -7.09 -4.02 -6.67
N SER A 7 -6.70 -5.12 -6.04
CA SER A 7 -7.60 -6.23 -5.67
C SER A 7 -8.72 -5.83 -4.69
N LYS A 8 -8.71 -4.60 -4.13
CA LYS A 8 -9.80 -4.03 -3.30
C LYS A 8 -11.16 -4.01 -3.99
N THR A 9 -11.18 -3.90 -5.32
CA THR A 9 -12.42 -3.86 -6.12
C THR A 9 -13.11 -5.22 -6.20
N LEU A 10 -12.40 -6.31 -5.88
CA LEU A 10 -12.95 -7.66 -5.85
C LEU A 10 -13.65 -8.00 -4.53
N ALA A 11 -13.57 -7.13 -3.52
CA ALA A 11 -14.27 -7.36 -2.26
C ALA A 11 -15.80 -7.44 -2.50
N PRO A 12 -16.50 -8.42 -1.91
CA PRO A 12 -17.90 -8.71 -2.24
C PRO A 12 -18.87 -7.74 -1.53
N PHE A 13 -18.76 -6.44 -1.78
CA PHE A 13 -19.52 -5.38 -1.07
C PHE A 13 -21.05 -5.52 -1.12
N ASN A 14 -21.59 -6.39 -1.97
CA ASN A 14 -23.02 -6.66 -2.08
C ASN A 14 -23.49 -7.83 -1.19
N ASP A 15 -22.56 -8.53 -0.52
CA ASP A 15 -22.87 -9.66 0.36
C ASP A 15 -22.99 -9.19 1.82
N SER A 16 -24.21 -9.19 2.33
CA SER A 16 -24.52 -8.76 3.70
C SER A 16 -24.10 -9.75 4.78
N ASN A 17 -23.63 -10.95 4.42
CA ASN A 17 -23.07 -11.89 5.39
C ASN A 17 -21.65 -11.49 5.85
N TYR A 18 -21.01 -10.55 5.15
CA TYR A 18 -19.68 -10.07 5.49
C TYR A 18 -19.71 -8.70 6.15
N GLU A 19 -18.76 -8.51 7.07
CA GLU A 19 -18.34 -7.18 7.47
C GLU A 19 -17.23 -6.65 6.55
N PHE A 20 -17.25 -5.34 6.28
CA PHE A 20 -16.24 -4.66 5.47
C PHE A 20 -15.40 -3.74 6.33
N TRP A 21 -14.14 -4.13 6.54
CA TRP A 21 -13.18 -3.41 7.36
C TRP A 21 -12.21 -2.64 6.48
N GLY A 22 -12.11 -1.34 6.71
CA GLY A 22 -11.24 -0.44 5.95
C GLY A 22 -10.18 0.22 6.83
N VAL A 23 -9.15 0.76 6.18
CA VAL A 23 -7.96 1.31 6.85
C VAL A 23 -7.50 2.61 6.20
N ASN A 24 -6.79 3.45 6.96
CA ASN A 24 -6.14 4.67 6.44
C ASN A 24 -7.15 5.62 5.78
N ASN A 25 -6.73 6.37 4.76
CA ASN A 25 -7.58 7.24 3.94
C ASN A 25 -8.35 6.50 2.83
N LEU A 26 -8.55 5.18 2.93
CA LEU A 26 -9.26 4.42 1.89
C LEU A 26 -10.69 4.93 1.67
N PHE A 27 -11.33 5.48 2.70
CA PHE A 27 -12.67 6.09 2.60
C PHE A 27 -12.72 7.27 1.61
N VAL A 28 -11.59 7.90 1.28
CA VAL A 28 -11.50 8.95 0.27
C VAL A 28 -11.71 8.36 -1.13
N ASN A 29 -11.14 7.17 -1.38
CA ASN A 29 -11.18 6.52 -2.70
C ASN A 29 -12.39 5.60 -2.86
N MET A 30 -13.03 5.21 -1.76
CA MET A 30 -14.18 4.30 -1.73
C MET A 30 -15.27 4.80 -0.77
N PRO A 31 -15.80 6.03 -0.97
CA PRO A 31 -16.71 6.67 -0.02
C PRO A 31 -18.07 5.96 0.07
N ASP A 32 -18.54 5.36 -1.02
CA ASP A 32 -19.89 4.78 -1.12
C ASP A 32 -19.96 3.29 -0.74
N LYS A 33 -18.93 2.76 -0.08
CA LYS A 33 -18.89 1.34 0.31
C LYS A 33 -19.47 1.13 1.72
N PRO A 34 -20.12 -0.02 1.97
CA PRO A 34 -20.81 -0.31 3.23
C PRO A 34 -19.83 -0.69 4.34
N TRP A 35 -18.97 0.24 4.73
CA TRP A 35 -17.96 0.02 5.76
C TRP A 35 -18.59 -0.28 7.12
N THR A 36 -18.25 -1.43 7.69
CA THR A 36 -18.78 -1.89 8.99
C THR A 36 -17.85 -1.51 10.13
N ARG A 37 -16.53 -1.44 9.88
CA ARG A 37 -15.51 -1.02 10.86
C ARG A 37 -14.35 -0.32 10.15
N TRP A 38 -13.69 0.58 10.84
CA TRP A 38 -12.53 1.30 10.33
C TRP A 38 -11.34 1.19 11.28
N PHE A 39 -10.13 1.16 10.75
CA PHE A 39 -8.90 1.03 11.53
C PHE A 39 -7.95 2.20 11.27
N GLU A 40 -7.65 2.93 12.34
CA GLU A 40 -6.60 3.94 12.41
C GLU A 40 -5.78 3.73 13.70
N ILE A 41 -4.89 2.74 13.64
CA ILE A 41 -4.05 2.32 14.77
C ILE A 41 -2.82 3.22 14.94
N HIS A 42 -2.54 4.13 14.00
CA HIS A 42 -1.38 5.00 14.10
C HIS A 42 -1.55 5.98 15.26
N GLU A 43 -0.41 6.37 15.82
CA GLU A 43 -0.39 7.39 16.84
C GLU A 43 -0.88 8.72 16.25
N ILE A 44 -1.94 9.25 16.87
CA ILE A 44 -2.43 10.60 16.62
C ILE A 44 -2.16 11.43 17.88
N THR A 45 -1.70 12.65 17.69
CA THR A 45 -1.52 13.63 18.76
C THR A 45 -2.10 14.98 18.32
N HIS A 46 -2.33 15.88 19.28
CA HIS A 46 -2.82 17.23 19.02
C HIS A 46 -1.99 18.21 19.84
N ASP A 47 -1.43 19.23 19.21
CA ASP A 47 -0.49 20.17 19.86
C ASP A 47 -1.12 21.47 20.36
N GLY A 48 -2.46 21.53 20.35
CA GLY A 48 -3.23 22.71 20.71
C GLY A 48 -3.70 23.52 19.51
N LYS A 49 -3.13 23.29 18.32
CA LYS A 49 -3.58 23.92 17.07
C LYS A 49 -3.93 22.92 15.98
N HIS A 50 -3.09 21.90 15.79
CA HIS A 50 -3.22 20.95 14.70
C HIS A 50 -3.07 19.51 15.19
N PHE A 51 -3.74 18.60 14.50
CA PHE A 51 -3.51 17.17 14.63
C PHE A 51 -2.22 16.77 13.93
N LYS A 52 -1.55 15.80 14.55
CA LYS A 52 -0.37 15.13 14.02
C LYS A 52 -0.67 13.65 13.92
N ARG A 53 -0.22 13.01 12.85
CA ARG A 53 -0.29 11.57 12.66
C ARG A 53 1.11 11.04 12.39
N ARG A 54 1.55 10.07 13.17
CA ARG A 54 2.84 9.43 12.92
C ARG A 54 2.74 8.56 11.67
N GLU A 55 3.59 8.82 10.69
CA GLU A 55 3.71 8.01 9.48
C GLU A 55 5.16 7.58 9.29
N HIS A 56 5.37 6.33 8.87
CA HIS A 56 6.72 5.77 8.72
C HIS A 56 7.51 6.42 7.56
N PHE A 57 6.82 7.01 6.58
CA PHE A 57 7.40 7.50 5.33
C PHE A 57 7.31 9.01 5.14
N SER A 58 6.55 9.72 5.98
CA SER A 58 6.46 11.18 5.96
C SER A 58 7.21 11.76 7.15
N GLN A 59 8.12 12.70 6.89
CA GLN A 59 8.71 13.52 7.93
C GLN A 59 7.80 14.67 8.36
N ASN A 60 6.74 14.96 7.59
CA ASN A 60 5.78 16.00 7.94
C ASN A 60 4.60 15.37 8.70
N PRO A 61 4.53 15.52 10.04
CA PRO A 61 3.47 14.90 10.83
C PRO A 61 2.10 15.55 10.63
N TYR A 62 2.01 16.69 9.91
CA TYR A 62 0.76 17.41 9.63
C TYR A 62 0.19 17.10 8.25
N ASP A 63 0.90 16.32 7.42
CA ASP A 63 0.41 15.84 6.13
C ASP A 63 0.31 14.31 6.16
N PHE A 64 -0.78 13.79 5.62
CA PHE A 64 -0.97 12.36 5.43
C PHE A 64 -1.36 12.10 3.97
N ARG A 65 -0.39 11.68 3.14
CA ARG A 65 -0.60 11.37 1.71
C ARG A 65 -1.12 12.57 0.90
N GLY A 66 -0.59 13.76 1.14
CA GLY A 66 -0.92 14.98 0.39
C GLY A 66 -2.21 15.66 0.84
N GLN A 67 -2.73 15.31 2.02
CA GLN A 67 -3.84 16.02 2.68
C GLN A 67 -3.43 16.44 4.10
N PRO A 68 -3.90 17.60 4.60
CA PRO A 68 -3.72 17.99 5.99
C PRO A 68 -4.31 16.94 6.94
N VAL A 69 -3.58 16.60 8.00
CA VAL A 69 -4.05 15.63 9.01
C VAL A 69 -5.36 16.11 9.68
N ASP A 70 -5.55 17.42 9.84
CA ASP A 70 -6.82 17.96 10.35
C ASP A 70 -8.01 17.57 9.46
N ASP A 71 -7.84 17.60 8.14
CA ASP A 71 -8.90 17.22 7.19
C ASP A 71 -9.09 15.71 7.15
N TYR A 72 -8.01 14.94 7.32
CA TYR A 72 -8.08 13.50 7.52
C TYR A 72 -8.91 13.13 8.78
N ILE A 73 -8.64 13.77 9.91
CA ILE A 73 -9.38 13.56 11.17
C ILE A 73 -10.86 13.95 11.00
N LYS A 74 -11.18 15.04 10.29
CA LYS A 74 -12.56 15.39 9.93
C LYS A 74 -13.20 14.30 9.06
N GLY A 75 -12.45 13.71 8.14
CA GLY A 75 -12.89 12.58 7.32
C GLY A 75 -13.26 11.36 8.17
N LEU A 76 -12.39 10.95 9.09
CA LEU A 76 -12.67 9.88 10.04
C LEU A 76 -13.91 10.18 10.89
N GLY A 77 -14.07 11.44 11.33
CA GLY A 77 -15.23 11.87 12.12
C GLY A 77 -16.57 11.80 11.39
N LYS A 78 -16.57 11.65 10.06
CA LYS A 78 -17.79 11.46 9.24
C LYS A 78 -18.17 9.99 9.05
N LEU A 79 -17.29 9.05 9.37
CA LEU A 79 -17.60 7.62 9.26
C LEU A 79 -18.69 7.25 10.26
N THR A 80 -19.68 6.49 9.81
CA THR A 80 -20.83 6.05 10.62
C THR A 80 -20.57 4.73 11.37
N CYS A 81 -19.43 4.09 11.12
CA CYS A 81 -19.00 2.86 11.76
C CYS A 81 -17.97 3.10 12.88
N PRO A 82 -17.73 2.11 13.77
CA PRO A 82 -16.67 2.18 14.75
C PRO A 82 -15.29 2.37 14.11
N VAL A 83 -14.51 3.31 14.65
CA VAL A 83 -13.13 3.61 14.23
C VAL A 83 -12.17 3.15 15.32
N TYR A 84 -11.48 2.03 15.11
CA TYR A 84 -10.52 1.44 16.04
C TYR A 84 -9.23 2.24 16.06
N MET A 85 -8.86 2.72 17.25
CA MET A 85 -7.72 3.60 17.50
C MET A 85 -7.02 3.23 18.82
N GLN A 86 -5.86 3.83 19.09
CA GLN A 86 -5.14 3.64 20.37
C GLN A 86 -5.88 4.23 21.58
N LYS A 87 -6.72 5.25 21.35
CA LYS A 87 -7.56 5.89 22.37
C LYS A 87 -8.77 6.55 21.70
N ARG A 88 -9.79 6.88 22.50
CA ARG A 88 -10.93 7.67 22.01
C ARG A 88 -10.53 9.12 21.73
N TRP A 89 -11.14 9.69 20.70
CA TRP A 89 -10.96 11.07 20.26
C TRP A 89 -12.32 11.77 20.15
N PRO A 90 -12.56 12.89 20.84
CA PRO A 90 -13.83 13.62 20.74
C PRO A 90 -14.17 14.06 19.31
N ASN A 91 -13.16 14.37 18.49
CA ASN A 91 -13.31 14.78 17.08
C ASN A 91 -13.71 13.62 16.16
N ILE A 92 -13.62 12.37 16.63
CA ILE A 92 -14.03 11.17 15.92
C ILE A 92 -15.04 10.46 16.82
N PRO A 93 -16.34 10.84 16.77
CA PRO A 93 -17.35 10.38 17.74
C PRO A 93 -17.46 8.87 17.85
N ASN A 94 -17.25 8.16 16.73
CA ASN A 94 -17.30 6.70 16.64
C ASN A 94 -15.95 6.02 16.96
N SER A 95 -14.97 6.76 17.49
CA SER A 95 -13.69 6.17 17.87
C SER A 95 -13.84 5.22 19.05
N VAL A 96 -13.28 4.02 18.90
CA VAL A 96 -13.24 2.96 19.90
C VAL A 96 -11.78 2.56 20.17
N VAL A 97 -11.49 2.21 21.41
CA VAL A 97 -10.16 1.75 21.79
C VAL A 97 -9.99 0.32 21.27
N TYR A 98 -8.94 0.08 20.50
CA TYR A 98 -8.59 -1.27 20.07
C TYR A 98 -8.19 -2.12 21.29
N PRO A 99 -8.68 -3.37 21.43
CA PRO A 99 -8.43 -4.25 22.58
C PRO A 99 -7.00 -4.85 22.52
N LEU A 100 -5.99 -3.99 22.54
CA LEU A 100 -4.60 -4.35 22.30
C LEU A 100 -4.07 -5.30 23.37
N LYS A 101 -4.43 -5.08 24.63
CA LYS A 101 -3.93 -5.87 25.75
C LYS A 101 -4.42 -7.31 25.63
N GLU A 102 -5.72 -7.48 25.41
CA GLU A 102 -6.39 -8.76 25.27
C GLU A 102 -5.85 -9.54 24.06
N ILE A 103 -5.63 -8.84 22.94
CA ILE A 103 -5.09 -9.44 21.72
C ILE A 103 -3.64 -9.87 21.89
N ILE A 104 -2.81 -9.06 22.57
CA ILE A 104 -1.42 -9.44 22.88
C ILE A 104 -1.38 -10.65 23.82
N GLU A 105 -2.24 -10.67 24.83
CA GLU A 105 -2.33 -11.79 25.77
C GLU A 105 -2.77 -13.09 25.07
N ALA A 106 -3.68 -13.01 24.10
CA ALA A 106 -4.17 -14.17 23.36
C ALA A 106 -3.19 -14.70 22.31
N TYR A 107 -2.49 -13.82 21.57
CA TYR A 107 -1.79 -14.21 20.33
C TYR A 107 -0.33 -13.75 20.22
N GLY A 108 0.18 -13.04 21.23
CA GLY A 108 1.50 -12.42 21.22
C GLY A 108 1.52 -11.04 20.55
N ASN A 109 2.71 -10.44 20.49
CA ASN A 109 2.91 -9.04 20.07
C ASN A 109 3.52 -8.87 18.67
N TYR A 110 3.36 -9.86 17.79
CA TYR A 110 4.00 -9.85 16.47
C TYR A 110 3.22 -9.05 15.42
N PHE A 111 3.10 -7.75 15.63
CA PHE A 111 2.37 -6.82 14.75
C PHE A 111 3.33 -5.85 14.05
N THR A 112 3.22 -5.74 12.73
CA THR A 112 4.06 -4.81 11.95
C THR A 112 3.27 -3.89 11.03
N ASN A 113 1.93 -4.01 10.99
CA ASN A 113 1.05 -3.16 10.18
C ASN A 113 -0.41 -3.22 10.68
N THR A 114 -1.27 -2.33 10.17
CA THR A 114 -2.70 -2.30 10.56
C THR A 114 -3.50 -3.54 10.17
N VAL A 115 -3.20 -4.16 9.03
CA VAL A 115 -3.89 -5.38 8.55
C VAL A 115 -3.69 -6.55 9.52
N SER A 116 -2.52 -6.67 10.16
CA SER A 116 -2.28 -7.68 11.19
C SER A 116 -3.18 -7.48 12.43
N TYR A 117 -3.48 -6.24 12.80
CA TYR A 117 -4.45 -5.93 13.86
C TYR A 117 -5.88 -6.30 13.43
N GLU A 118 -6.26 -6.03 12.18
CA GLU A 118 -7.57 -6.44 11.65
C GLU A 118 -7.73 -7.97 11.68
N ILE A 119 -6.73 -8.73 11.22
CA ILE A 119 -6.80 -10.20 11.26
C ILE A 119 -6.91 -10.70 12.71
N ALA A 120 -6.09 -10.15 13.63
CA ALA A 120 -6.12 -10.56 15.03
C ALA A 120 -7.46 -10.27 15.71
N LEU A 121 -8.09 -9.12 15.44
CA LEU A 121 -9.42 -8.81 15.98
C LEU A 121 -10.49 -9.75 15.40
N ALA A 122 -10.42 -10.08 14.10
CA ALA A 122 -11.35 -11.03 13.50
C ALA A 122 -11.24 -12.43 14.13
N ILE A 123 -10.02 -12.88 14.43
CA ILE A 123 -9.79 -14.13 15.18
C ILE A 123 -10.38 -14.01 16.59
N PHE A 124 -10.07 -12.91 17.29
CA PHE A 124 -10.51 -12.66 18.67
C PHE A 124 -12.04 -12.68 18.82
N GLU A 125 -12.75 -12.12 17.84
CA GLU A 125 -14.21 -12.07 17.83
C GLU A 125 -14.88 -13.33 17.24
N GLY A 126 -14.09 -14.32 16.81
CA GLY A 126 -14.60 -15.63 16.42
C GLY A 126 -15.19 -15.70 15.01
N PHE A 127 -14.79 -14.82 14.10
CA PHE A 127 -15.18 -14.90 12.68
C PHE A 127 -14.79 -16.25 12.08
N LYS A 128 -15.65 -16.77 11.19
CA LYS A 128 -15.44 -18.07 10.52
C LYS A 128 -14.78 -17.97 9.17
N THR A 129 -14.87 -16.81 8.54
CA THR A 129 -14.26 -16.52 7.25
C THR A 129 -13.63 -15.14 7.26
N ILE A 130 -12.40 -15.03 6.76
CA ILE A 130 -11.66 -13.78 6.61
C ILE A 130 -11.27 -13.62 5.14
N GLY A 131 -11.89 -12.66 4.46
CA GLY A 131 -11.46 -12.22 3.13
C GLY A 131 -10.50 -11.03 3.22
N ILE A 132 -9.35 -11.12 2.55
CA ILE A 132 -8.31 -10.09 2.54
C ILE A 132 -8.15 -9.57 1.10
N TYR A 133 -8.63 -8.36 0.83
CA TYR A 133 -8.64 -7.74 -0.50
C TYR A 133 -7.82 -6.46 -0.50
N GLY A 134 -7.15 -6.10 -1.58
CA GLY A 134 -6.39 -4.85 -1.67
C GLY A 134 -5.14 -4.81 -0.79
N VAL A 135 -4.58 -5.97 -0.45
CA VAL A 135 -3.41 -6.11 0.41
C VAL A 135 -2.35 -6.92 -0.35
N ASP A 136 -1.61 -6.25 -1.23
CA ASP A 136 -0.81 -6.98 -2.22
C ASP A 136 0.51 -7.53 -1.70
N MET A 137 1.11 -7.03 -0.63
CA MET A 137 2.33 -7.69 -0.14
C MET A 137 3.68 -7.25 -0.79
N ALA A 138 3.61 -6.46 -1.88
CA ALA A 138 4.43 -6.70 -3.09
C ALA A 138 5.58 -5.72 -3.45
N VAL A 139 5.51 -4.42 -3.12
CA VAL A 139 6.40 -3.40 -3.71
C VAL A 139 7.21 -2.61 -2.67
N GLY A 140 8.55 -2.71 -2.73
CA GLY A 140 9.49 -1.88 -1.97
C GLY A 140 10.07 -2.52 -0.69
N SER A 141 11.08 -1.88 -0.10
CA SER A 141 11.72 -2.31 1.16
C SER A 141 10.77 -2.31 2.36
N GLU A 142 9.72 -1.49 2.29
CA GLU A 142 8.62 -1.42 3.25
C GLU A 142 7.91 -2.78 3.46
N TYR A 143 7.87 -3.62 2.43
CA TYR A 143 7.08 -4.85 2.44
C TYR A 143 7.73 -6.04 3.13
N GLY A 144 9.07 -6.10 3.17
CA GLY A 144 9.78 -7.14 3.91
C GLY A 144 9.49 -7.11 5.41
N HIS A 145 9.19 -5.93 5.96
CA HIS A 145 8.91 -5.76 7.39
C HIS A 145 7.43 -5.89 7.73
N GLN A 146 6.52 -5.46 6.84
CA GLN A 146 5.08 -5.52 7.10
C GLN A 146 4.51 -6.93 6.86
N ARG A 147 4.95 -7.62 5.81
CA ARG A 147 4.39 -8.93 5.41
C ARG A 147 4.42 -10.03 6.47
N PRO A 148 5.52 -10.22 7.25
CA PRO A 148 5.63 -11.34 8.17
C PRO A 148 4.54 -11.42 9.24
N SER A 149 4.09 -10.28 9.79
CA SER A 149 3.02 -10.28 10.79
C SER A 149 1.69 -10.73 10.21
N CYS A 150 1.36 -10.31 8.99
CA CYS A 150 0.15 -10.77 8.31
C CYS A 150 0.20 -12.28 8.05
N GLU A 151 1.32 -12.81 7.54
CA GLU A 151 1.45 -14.25 7.31
C GLU A 151 1.36 -15.06 8.60
N TYR A 152 1.93 -14.56 9.71
CA TYR A 152 1.77 -15.17 11.04
C TYR A 152 0.30 -15.26 11.46
N PHE A 153 -0.44 -14.14 11.42
CA PHE A 153 -1.84 -14.12 11.84
C PHE A 153 -2.77 -14.87 10.89
N ILE A 154 -2.46 -14.91 9.59
CA ILE A 154 -3.18 -15.76 8.63
C ILE A 154 -2.94 -17.23 8.93
N GLY A 155 -1.70 -17.63 9.17
CA GLY A 155 -1.36 -18.99 9.59
C GLY A 155 -2.08 -19.39 10.88
N LEU A 156 -2.15 -18.48 11.86
CA LEU A 156 -2.91 -18.67 13.09
C LEU A 156 -4.40 -18.85 12.82
N ALA A 157 -5.02 -17.99 12.00
CA ALA A 157 -6.44 -18.10 11.63
C ALA A 157 -6.74 -19.47 10.98
N ILE A 158 -5.93 -19.88 10.00
CA ILE A 158 -6.05 -21.18 9.34
C ILE A 158 -5.90 -22.32 10.35
N GLY A 159 -4.91 -22.23 11.25
CA GLY A 159 -4.69 -23.22 12.31
C GLY A 159 -5.85 -23.34 13.31
N LEU A 160 -6.64 -22.28 13.47
CA LEU A 160 -7.86 -22.25 14.29
C LEU A 160 -9.13 -22.67 13.53
N GLY A 161 -9.00 -23.11 12.26
CA GLY A 161 -10.11 -23.54 11.42
C GLY A 161 -10.94 -22.39 10.83
N ILE A 162 -10.39 -21.18 10.78
CA ILE A 162 -11.00 -20.03 10.10
C ILE A 162 -10.64 -20.10 8.62
N GLU A 163 -11.64 -20.00 7.75
CA GLU A 163 -11.42 -19.96 6.31
C GLU A 163 -10.81 -18.62 5.90
N VAL A 164 -9.68 -18.62 5.21
CA VAL A 164 -9.03 -17.40 4.74
C VAL A 164 -9.03 -17.36 3.22
N TYR A 165 -9.57 -16.29 2.65
CA TYR A 165 -9.54 -16.02 1.22
C TYR A 165 -8.66 -14.82 0.91
N ILE A 166 -7.75 -15.00 -0.05
CA ILE A 166 -6.85 -13.97 -0.57
C ILE A 166 -6.90 -14.05 -2.11
N PRO A 167 -7.19 -12.95 -2.82
CA PRO A 167 -7.21 -12.93 -4.28
C PRO A 167 -5.93 -13.53 -4.90
N PRO A 168 -6.05 -14.27 -6.01
CA PRO A 168 -4.90 -14.91 -6.66
C PRO A 168 -3.79 -13.93 -7.06
N GLU A 169 -4.14 -12.68 -7.37
CA GLU A 169 -3.22 -11.63 -7.80
C GLU A 169 -2.44 -10.93 -6.68
N ALA A 170 -2.82 -11.14 -5.41
CA ALA A 170 -2.07 -10.60 -4.28
C ALA A 170 -0.81 -11.45 -4.02
N ASP A 171 0.32 -10.83 -3.67
CA ASP A 171 1.56 -11.54 -3.29
C ASP A 171 1.57 -12.03 -1.83
N LEU A 172 0.56 -11.65 -1.03
CA LEU A 172 0.41 -12.09 0.37
C LEU A 172 0.12 -13.59 0.47
N LEU A 173 0.85 -14.29 1.35
CA LEU A 173 0.77 -15.74 1.54
C LEU A 173 0.99 -16.52 0.23
N LYS A 174 1.78 -15.96 -0.70
CA LYS A 174 2.21 -16.65 -1.91
C LYS A 174 3.68 -17.02 -1.84
N ILE A 175 3.97 -18.24 -2.28
CA ILE A 175 5.34 -18.72 -2.49
C ILE A 175 5.61 -18.83 -3.98
N ARG A 176 6.84 -18.55 -4.37
CA ARG A 176 7.26 -18.68 -5.77
C ARG A 176 7.39 -20.14 -6.21
N HIS A 177 7.84 -20.99 -5.30
CA HIS A 177 8.00 -22.44 -5.47
C HIS A 177 8.16 -23.06 -4.08
N LEU A 178 7.92 -24.36 -3.97
CA LEU A 178 8.17 -25.11 -2.74
C LEU A 178 9.69 -25.33 -2.55
N TYR A 179 10.26 -24.73 -1.51
CA TYR A 179 11.68 -24.85 -1.17
C TYR A 179 12.10 -26.33 -1.11
N ALA A 180 13.26 -26.66 -1.68
CA ALA A 180 13.85 -28.01 -1.77
C ALA A 180 13.07 -29.06 -2.60
N PHE A 181 11.83 -28.79 -3.01
CA PHE A 181 11.01 -29.75 -3.77
C PHE A 181 10.69 -29.31 -5.20
N GLU A 182 10.79 -28.00 -5.49
CA GLU A 182 10.46 -27.41 -6.80
C GLU A 182 11.60 -26.54 -7.36
N GLU A 183 12.86 -26.92 -7.09
CA GLU A 183 14.06 -26.21 -7.54
C GLU A 183 14.12 -26.05 -9.07
N ASN A 184 13.53 -26.99 -9.82
CA ASN A 184 13.38 -26.89 -11.27
C ASN A 184 12.52 -25.69 -11.70
N LYS A 185 11.42 -25.39 -10.98
CA LYS A 185 10.57 -24.22 -11.23
C LYS A 185 11.32 -22.94 -10.87
N GLU A 186 12.07 -22.96 -9.78
CA GLU A 186 12.94 -21.85 -9.40
C GLU A 186 13.96 -21.53 -10.50
N ALA A 187 14.72 -22.54 -10.94
CA ALA A 187 15.76 -22.40 -11.95
C ALA A 187 15.19 -21.88 -13.28
N ALA A 188 14.05 -22.40 -13.72
CA ALA A 188 13.39 -21.96 -14.96
C ALA A 188 12.97 -20.47 -14.89
N TRP A 189 12.39 -20.04 -13.77
CA TRP A 189 12.01 -18.63 -13.59
C TRP A 189 13.24 -17.73 -13.50
N LEU A 190 14.30 -18.12 -12.79
CA LEU A 190 15.54 -17.32 -12.71
C LEU A 190 16.14 -17.11 -14.10
N LYS A 191 16.13 -18.15 -14.94
CA LYS A 191 16.59 -18.06 -16.33
C LYS A 191 15.75 -17.08 -17.14
N LYS A 192 14.42 -17.14 -17.01
CA LYS A 192 13.49 -16.19 -17.67
C LYS A 192 13.75 -14.75 -17.26
N VAL A 193 13.80 -14.47 -15.95
CA VAL A 193 14.00 -13.11 -15.43
C VAL A 193 15.37 -12.55 -15.80
N ARG A 194 16.44 -13.37 -15.73
CA ARG A 194 17.77 -12.97 -16.21
C ARG A 194 17.76 -12.62 -17.69
N SER A 195 17.10 -13.41 -18.54
CA SER A 195 16.95 -13.12 -19.96
C SER A 195 16.20 -11.80 -20.21
N GLN A 196 15.16 -11.52 -19.43
CA GLN A 196 14.44 -10.24 -19.49
C GLN A 196 15.34 -9.06 -19.10
N ILE A 197 16.11 -9.17 -18.01
CA ILE A 197 17.06 -8.13 -17.58
C ILE A 197 18.07 -7.84 -18.68
N GLU A 198 18.68 -8.87 -19.28
CA GLU A 198 19.65 -8.67 -20.37
C GLU A 198 19.01 -8.02 -21.61
N SER A 199 17.79 -8.44 -21.98
CA SER A 199 17.03 -7.77 -23.05
C SER A 199 16.78 -6.29 -22.75
N MET A 200 16.41 -5.96 -21.51
CA MET A 200 16.19 -4.57 -21.09
C MET A 200 17.49 -3.76 -21.11
N LYS A 201 18.62 -4.32 -20.68
CA LYS A 201 19.94 -3.66 -20.77
C LYS A 201 20.31 -3.35 -22.22
N THR A 202 20.06 -4.27 -23.14
CA THR A 202 20.31 -4.04 -24.58
C THR A 202 19.44 -2.89 -25.10
N ARG A 203 18.14 -2.89 -24.79
CA ARG A 203 17.22 -1.81 -25.20
C ARG A 203 17.62 -0.46 -24.59
N LEU A 204 18.00 -0.44 -23.32
CA LEU A 204 18.50 0.75 -22.64
C LEU A 204 19.71 1.34 -23.36
N LYS A 205 20.72 0.51 -23.70
CA LYS A 205 21.91 0.94 -24.44
C LYS A 205 21.55 1.52 -25.81
N HIS A 206 20.62 0.89 -26.52
CA HIS A 206 20.16 1.39 -27.82
C HIS A 206 19.45 2.75 -27.69
N SER A 207 18.54 2.89 -26.73
CA SER A 207 17.83 4.15 -26.46
C SER A 207 18.79 5.27 -26.04
N GLN A 208 19.83 4.96 -25.25
CA GLN A 208 20.88 5.94 -24.89
C GLN A 208 21.66 6.43 -26.12
N GLN A 209 21.97 5.52 -27.06
CA GLN A 209 22.66 5.91 -28.30
C GLN A 209 21.77 6.80 -29.17
N GLN A 210 20.48 6.47 -29.29
CA GLN A 210 19.52 7.29 -30.03
C GLN A 210 19.38 8.69 -29.42
N LEU A 211 19.31 8.79 -28.09
CA LEU A 211 19.27 10.07 -27.37
C LEU A 211 20.49 10.93 -27.72
N LYS A 212 21.70 10.37 -27.64
CA LYS A 212 22.93 11.08 -27.98
C LYS A 212 22.95 11.59 -29.43
N THR A 213 22.47 10.78 -30.36
CA THR A 213 22.34 11.19 -31.77
C THR A 213 21.34 12.34 -31.93
N ALA A 214 20.18 12.25 -31.28
CA ALA A 214 19.18 13.31 -31.30
C ALA A 214 19.70 14.61 -30.68
N GLU A 215 20.39 14.55 -29.53
CA GLU A 215 21.05 15.70 -28.90
C GLU A 215 22.08 16.36 -29.83
N THR A 216 22.88 15.54 -30.52
CA THR A 216 23.84 16.03 -31.51
C THR A 216 23.13 16.79 -32.64
N GLN A 217 22.01 16.26 -33.12
CA GLN A 217 21.23 16.88 -34.19
C GLN A 217 20.54 18.19 -33.75
N VAL A 218 20.04 18.24 -32.51
CA VAL A 218 19.52 19.48 -31.91
C VAL A 218 20.60 20.55 -31.85
N ASN A 219 21.81 20.21 -31.39
CA ASN A 219 22.93 21.14 -31.33
C ASN A 219 23.36 21.64 -32.72
N GLN A 220 23.29 20.80 -33.75
CA GLN A 220 23.53 21.22 -35.14
C GLN A 220 22.52 22.27 -35.60
N TYR A 221 21.22 22.07 -35.31
CA TYR A 221 20.19 23.05 -35.64
C TYR A 221 20.36 24.37 -34.88
N ILE A 222 20.72 24.31 -33.59
CA ILE A 222 21.03 25.51 -32.80
C ILE A 222 22.18 26.31 -33.45
N GLY A 223 23.26 25.62 -33.83
CA GLY A 223 24.40 26.26 -34.50
C GLY A 223 24.03 26.87 -35.87
N ALA A 224 23.24 26.16 -36.67
CA ALA A 224 22.77 26.66 -37.97
C ALA A 224 21.88 27.90 -37.82
N ILE A 225 20.96 27.91 -36.85
CA ILE A 225 20.11 29.07 -36.53
C ILE A 225 20.98 30.25 -36.10
N SER A 226 21.95 30.04 -35.21
CA SER A 226 22.86 31.10 -34.76
C SER A 226 23.66 31.71 -35.91
N ALA A 227 24.15 30.88 -36.84
CA ALA A 227 24.87 31.34 -38.03
C ALA A 227 23.97 32.17 -38.96
N ALA A 228 22.73 31.73 -39.19
CA ALA A 228 21.75 32.48 -39.99
C ALA A 228 21.39 33.83 -39.33
N GLN A 229 21.22 33.86 -38.01
CA GLN A 229 21.00 35.10 -37.26
C GLN A 229 22.18 36.08 -37.41
N GLU A 230 23.41 35.59 -37.43
CA GLU A 230 24.59 36.45 -37.63
C GLU A 230 24.65 37.00 -39.06
N GLN A 231 24.28 36.21 -40.07
CA GLN A 231 24.16 36.70 -41.44
C GLN A 231 23.14 37.85 -41.55
N ILE A 232 22.00 37.74 -40.86
CA ILE A 232 21.00 38.83 -40.79
C ILE A 232 21.62 40.09 -40.19
N LYS A 233 22.42 40.01 -39.12
CA LYS A 233 23.07 41.19 -38.54
C LYS A 233 24.09 41.85 -39.48
N ILE A 234 24.83 41.05 -40.25
CA ILE A 234 25.89 41.56 -41.14
C ILE A 234 25.28 42.22 -42.38
N TRP A 235 24.26 41.60 -42.97
CA TRP A 235 23.74 41.94 -44.30
C TRP A 235 22.35 42.57 -44.29
N GLY A 236 21.63 42.55 -43.17
CA GLY A 236 20.33 43.16 -42.99
C GLY A 236 20.45 44.64 -42.65
N PHE A 237 20.77 45.46 -43.65
CA PHE A 237 20.48 46.90 -43.66
C PHE A 237 19.08 47.14 -44.24
#